data_AF-A0A7X7C722-F1
#
_entry.id   AF-A0A7X7C722-F1
#
_cell.length_a   1.000
_cell.length_b   1.000
_cell.length_c   1.000
_cell.angle_alpha   90.00
_cell.angle_beta   90.00
_cell.angle_gamma   90.00
#
_symmetry.space_group_name_H-M   'P 1'
#
loop_
_entity.id
_entity.type
_entity.pdbx_description
1 polymer ?
#
loop_
_entity_poly.entity_id
_entity_poly.type
_entity_poly.pdbx_seq_one_letter_code
_entity_poly.pdbx_strand_id
1 'polypeptide(L)' 'MDKLKPGSKAPKSADYKIVGKQGNIVKHVTVKKGNVLPPTPKKQQKYVPTKKG' A
#
# COMPACT_ATOMS: atom_id res chain seq x y z
N MET A 1 -11.25 3.33 -6.19
CA MET A 1 -10.07 3.62 -5.34
C MET A 1 -8.93 2.76 -5.86
N ASP A 2 -8.05 3.34 -6.66
CA ASP A 2 -7.03 2.61 -7.39
C ASP A 2 -6.02 1.98 -6.42
N LYS A 3 -5.91 0.66 -6.49
CA LYS A 3 -4.99 -0.12 -5.66
C LYS A 3 -3.56 0.12 -6.18
N LEU A 4 -2.67 0.66 -5.33
CA LEU A 4 -1.30 1.04 -5.72
C LEU A 4 -0.39 -0.19 -5.81
N LYS A 5 0.58 -0.15 -6.72
CA LYS A 5 1.56 -1.24 -6.91
C LYS A 5 2.83 -0.98 -6.07
N PRO A 6 3.54 -2.02 -5.61
CA PRO A 6 4.89 -1.85 -5.09
C PRO A 6 5.77 -1.12 -6.12
N GLY A 7 6.70 -0.29 -5.64
CA GLY A 7 7.55 0.54 -6.51
C GLY A 7 6.90 1.83 -7.04
N SER A 8 5.59 2.02 -6.84
CA SER A 8 4.94 3.30 -7.16
C SER A 8 5.19 4.35 -6.08
N LYS A 9 5.19 5.63 -6.44
CA LYS A 9 5.27 6.72 -5.46
C LYS A 9 3.96 6.80 -4.66
N ALA A 10 4.08 7.02 -3.34
CA ALA A 10 2.94 7.22 -2.47
C ALA A 10 2.28 8.59 -2.77
N PRO A 11 0.98 8.63 -3.12
CA PRO A 11 0.30 9.88 -3.48
C PRO A 11 0.10 10.83 -2.28
N LYS A 12 0.06 10.27 -1.07
CA LYS A 12 -0.09 11.03 0.18
C LYS A 12 0.65 10.34 1.34
N SER A 13 0.92 11.09 2.40
CA SER A 13 1.42 10.52 3.65
C SER A 13 0.27 9.81 4.35
N ALA A 14 0.35 8.49 4.49
CA ALA A 14 -0.69 7.69 5.13
C ALA A 14 -0.13 6.33 5.56
N ASP A 15 -0.93 5.59 6.33
CA ASP A 15 -0.72 4.16 6.49
C ASP A 15 -1.33 3.44 5.27
N TYR A 16 -0.63 2.45 4.74
CA TYR A 16 -1.05 1.68 3.57
C TYR A 16 -1.20 0.21 3.96
N LYS A 17 -2.37 -0.34 3.67
CA LYS A 17 -2.65 -1.77 3.85
C LYS A 17 -2.14 -2.54 2.63
N ILE A 18 -1.35 -3.58 2.87
CA ILE A 18 -1.03 -4.58 1.86
C ILE A 18 -2.19 -5.56 1.79
N VAL A 19 -2.89 -5.57 0.66
CA VAL A 19 -4.04 -6.41 0.39
C VAL A 19 -3.65 -7.51 -0.59
N GLY A 20 -3.91 -8.75 -0.23
CA GLY A 20 -3.69 -9.93 -1.08
C GLY A 20 -4.79 -10.14 -2.13
N LYS A 21 -4.60 -11.16 -2.98
CA LYS A 21 -5.55 -11.53 -4.05
C LYS A 21 -6.97 -11.78 -3.51
N GLN A 22 -7.08 -12.38 -2.33
CA GLN A 22 -8.35 -12.71 -1.67
C GLN A 22 -8.97 -11.55 -0.88
N GLY A 23 -8.41 -10.33 -0.95
CA GLY A 23 -8.90 -9.19 -0.14
C GLY A 23 -8.40 -9.17 1.31
N ASN A 24 -7.68 -10.21 1.73
CA ASN A 24 -7.08 -10.29 3.06
C ASN A 24 -5.99 -9.23 3.25
N ILE A 25 -6.01 -8.55 4.39
CA ILE A 25 -4.97 -7.63 4.82
C ILE A 25 -3.80 -8.45 5.34
N VAL A 26 -2.62 -8.24 4.77
CA VAL A 26 -1.40 -8.98 5.12
C VAL A 26 -0.55 -8.19 6.11
N LYS A 27 -0.39 -6.89 5.87
CA LYS A 27 0.44 -6.01 6.69
C LYS A 27 0.05 -4.55 6.48
N HIS A 28 0.38 -3.67 7.41
CA HIS A 28 0.31 -2.23 7.25
C HIS A 28 1.72 -1.63 7.19
N VAL A 29 1.90 -0.60 6.37
CA VAL A 29 3.15 0.17 6.29
C VAL A 29 2.84 1.66 6.27
N THR A 30 3.59 2.45 7.02
CA THR A 30 3.49 3.92 6.97
C THR A 30 4.43 4.44 5.89
N VAL A 31 3.91 5.21 4.95
CA VAL A 31 4.72 5.79 3.86
C VAL A 31 4.40 7.27 3.71
N LYS A 32 5.45 8.10 3.61
CA LYS A 32 5.32 9.54 3.36
C LYS A 32 5.00 9.81 1.89
N LYS A 33 4.27 10.89 1.61
CA LYS A 33 3.99 11.37 0.24
C LYS A 33 5.31 11.49 -0.54
N GLY A 34 5.30 11.01 -1.78
CA GLY A 34 6.46 11.06 -2.69
C GLY A 34 7.46 9.92 -2.52
N ASN A 35 7.47 9.22 -1.39
CA ASN A 35 8.34 8.06 -1.18
C ASN A 35 7.84 6.86 -1.99
N VAL A 36 8.77 5.98 -2.36
CA VAL A 36 8.47 4.74 -3.07
C VAL A 36 7.81 3.74 -2.12
N LEU A 37 6.69 3.14 -2.54
CA LEU A 37 6.03 2.06 -1.79
C LEU A 37 6.95 0.83 -1.75
N PRO A 38 7.17 0.24 -0.56
CA PRO A 38 8.10 -0.87 -0.41
C PRO A 38 7.64 -2.11 -1.20
N PRO A 39 8.54 -3.07 -1.48
CA PRO A 39 8.15 -4.34 -2.08
C PRO A 39 7.15 -5.07 -1.18
N THR A 40 6.17 -5.73 -1.81
CA THR A 40 5.19 -6.53 -1.09
C THR A 40 5.74 -7.93 -0.80
N PRO A 41 5.42 -8.55 0.35
CA PRO A 41 5.91 -9.89 0.70
C PRO A 41 5.62 -10.99 -0.34
N LYS A 42 4.50 -10.88 -1.06
CA LYS A 42 4.13 -11.82 -2.14
C LYS A 42 3.78 -11.06 -3.42
N LYS A 43 3.94 -11.76 -4.55
CA LYS A 43 3.49 -11.29 -5.87
C LYS A 43 1.97 -11.06 -5.86
N GLN A 44 1.50 -10.15 -6.71
CA GLN A 44 0.08 -9.78 -6.87
C GLN A 44 -0.59 -9.09 -5.65
N GLN A 45 0.17 -8.74 -4.62
CA GLN A 45 -0.32 -7.90 -3.53
C GLN A 45 -0.35 -6.43 -3.97
N LYS A 46 -1.27 -5.65 -3.39
CA LYS A 46 -1.44 -4.23 -3.69
C LYS A 46 -1.55 -3.40 -2.42
N TYR A 47 -1.28 -2.10 -2.53
CA TYR A 47 -1.41 -1.14 -1.44
C TYR A 47 -2.73 -0.38 -1.51
N VAL A 48 -3.38 -0.24 -0.36
CA VAL A 48 -4.59 0.58 -0.18
C VAL A 48 -4.32 1.59 0.93
N PRO A 49 -4.35 2.91 0.65
CA PRO A 49 -4.20 3.91 1.70
C PRO A 49 -5.35 3.81 2.69
N THR A 50 -5.04 3.75 3.98
CA THR A 50 -6.03 4.03 5.02
C THR A 50 -6.29 5.53 5.05
N LYS A 51 -7.54 5.92 5.21
CA LYS A 51 -7.83 7.28 5.68
C LYS A 51 -7.36 7.32 7.13
N LYS A 52 -6.25 8.00 7.40
CA LYS A 52 -6.16 8.71 8.68
C LYS A 52 -7.14 9.87 8.55
N GLY A 53 -8.08 9.94 9.49
CA GLY A 53 -9.09 10.99 9.59
C GLY A 53 -8.45 12.36 9.66
#